data_AF-A0AAD7GTF0-F1
#
_entry.id   AF-A0AAD7GTF0-F1
#
_cell.length_a   1.000
_cell.length_b   1.000
_cell.length_c   1.000
_cell.angle_alpha   90.00
_cell.angle_beta   90.00
_cell.angle_gamma   90.00
#
_symmetry.space_group_name_H-M   'P 1'
#
loop_
_entity.id
_entity.type
_entity.pdbx_description
1 polymer ?
#
loop_
_entity_poly.entity_id
_entity_poly.type
_entity_poly.pdbx_seq_one_letter_code
_entity_poly.pdbx_strand_id
1 'polypeptide(L)'
;MYHVWRDMCKTKTAVTCLTEPRFNDKQKEDFNRLFRCTLRLEFSQNPNTADAMGVAVLLNKNLVKTTGIITREVVPGRAMLVEMRNVSNSPLSILIVYTPNTSGENAMFWRTIQQWFVDNN
;
A
#
# COMPACT_ATOMS: atom_id res chain seq x y z
N MET A 1 -9.59 -10.28 -4.01
CA MET A 1 -9.93 -8.89 -3.65
C MET A 1 -11.41 -8.68 -3.35
N TYR A 2 -12.35 -9.36 -4.02
CA TYR A 2 -13.79 -9.22 -3.75
C TYR A 2 -14.18 -9.41 -2.27
N HIS A 3 -13.59 -10.38 -1.59
CA HIS A 3 -13.80 -10.60 -0.15
C HIS A 3 -13.32 -9.41 0.71
N VAL A 4 -12.10 -8.91 0.45
CA VAL A 4 -11.54 -7.73 1.15
C VAL A 4 -12.44 -6.51 0.98
N TRP A 5 -12.92 -6.24 -0.25
CA TRP A 5 -13.85 -5.14 -0.49
C TRP A 5 -15.15 -5.31 0.30
N ARG A 6 -15.76 -6.50 0.26
CA ARG A 6 -16.98 -6.79 1.01
C ARG A 6 -16.78 -6.56 2.49
N ASP A 7 -15.64 -6.96 3.03
CA ASP A 7 -15.32 -6.78 4.44
C ASP A 7 -15.12 -5.30 4.77
N MET A 8 -14.38 -4.54 3.95
CA MET A 8 -14.24 -3.08 4.10
C MET A 8 -15.59 -2.36 4.14
N CYS A 9 -16.53 -2.75 3.27
CA CYS A 9 -17.88 -2.19 3.27
C CYS A 9 -18.64 -2.51 4.56
N LYS A 10 -18.55 -3.76 5.05
CA LYS A 10 -19.23 -4.20 6.28
C LYS A 10 -18.65 -3.55 7.53
N THR A 11 -17.33 -3.48 7.64
CA THR A 11 -16.64 -2.95 8.82
C THR A 11 -16.47 -1.43 8.78
N LYS A 12 -16.87 -0.79 7.67
CA LYS A 12 -16.63 0.64 7.39
C LYS A 12 -15.15 1.00 7.51
N THR A 13 -14.28 0.14 6.97
CA THR A 13 -12.83 0.37 6.97
C THR A 13 -12.46 1.33 5.85
N ALA A 14 -11.75 2.40 6.23
CA ALA A 14 -11.27 3.45 5.33
C ALA A 14 -10.04 3.02 4.52
N VAL A 15 -9.08 2.38 5.19
CA VAL A 15 -7.80 1.97 4.61
C VAL A 15 -7.53 0.52 5.02
N THR A 16 -7.18 -0.32 4.04
CA THR A 16 -6.75 -1.70 4.29
C THR A 16 -5.39 -1.92 3.66
N CYS A 17 -4.44 -2.34 4.49
CA CYS A 17 -3.10 -2.70 4.06
C CYS A 17 -3.04 -4.21 3.85
N LEU A 18 -2.48 -4.64 2.71
CA LEU A 18 -2.36 -6.04 2.33
C LEU A 18 -0.90 -6.40 2.14
N THR A 19 -0.49 -7.51 2.73
CA THR A 19 0.82 -8.15 2.51
C THR A 19 0.65 -9.37 1.62
N GLU A 20 1.65 -9.68 0.81
CA GLU A 20 1.62 -10.78 -0.17
C GLU A 20 0.49 -10.72 -1.22
N PRO A 21 0.00 -9.54 -1.66
CA PRO A 21 -0.99 -9.50 -2.71
C PRO A 21 -0.32 -9.82 -4.05
N ARG A 22 -0.84 -10.81 -4.77
CA ARG A 22 -0.36 -11.22 -6.08
C ARG A 22 -1.01 -10.35 -7.16
N PHE A 23 -0.43 -9.18 -7.42
CA PHE A 23 -0.82 -8.27 -8.49
C PHE A 23 0.35 -8.01 -9.45
N ASN A 24 0.00 -7.51 -10.63
CA ASN A 24 0.91 -6.77 -11.52
C ASN A 24 0.28 -5.41 -11.87
N ASP A 25 1.03 -4.55 -12.53
CA ASP A 25 0.59 -3.20 -12.88
C ASP A 25 -0.68 -3.20 -13.73
N LYS A 26 -0.79 -4.11 -14.70
CA LYS A 26 -2.00 -4.24 -15.53
C LYS A 26 -3.24 -4.56 -14.68
N GLN A 27 -3.12 -5.49 -13.74
CA GLN A 27 -4.22 -5.85 -12.84
C GLN A 27 -4.56 -4.69 -11.90
N LYS A 28 -3.58 -3.91 -11.45
CA LYS A 28 -3.81 -2.68 -10.68
C LYS A 28 -4.60 -1.65 -11.48
N GLU A 29 -4.21 -1.40 -12.73
CA GLU A 29 -4.90 -0.48 -13.62
C GLU A 29 -6.34 -0.92 -13.91
N ASP A 30 -6.53 -2.20 -14.27
CA ASP A 30 -7.84 -2.77 -14.53
C ASP A 30 -8.74 -2.68 -13.28
N PHE A 31 -8.20 -2.95 -12.10
CA PHE A 31 -8.91 -2.79 -10.83
C PHE A 31 -9.33 -1.35 -10.59
N ASN A 32 -8.40 -0.40 -10.73
CA ASN A 32 -8.66 1.02 -10.53
C ASN A 32 -9.66 1.58 -11.54
N ARG A 33 -9.71 1.04 -12.76
CA ARG A 33 -10.71 1.38 -13.77
C ARG A 33 -12.09 0.86 -13.39
N LEU A 34 -12.18 -0.40 -12.95
CA LEU A 34 -13.43 -1.05 -12.57
C LEU A 34 -14.06 -0.39 -11.33
N PHE A 35 -13.26 -0.12 -10.31
CA PHE A 35 -13.71 0.47 -9.04
C PHE A 35 -13.48 1.97 -8.94
N ARG A 36 -13.35 2.66 -10.09
CA ARG A 36 -12.95 4.07 -10.16
C ARG A 36 -13.73 5.01 -9.23
N CYS A 37 -15.00 4.73 -8.95
CA CYS A 37 -15.84 5.58 -8.10
C CYS A 37 -15.75 5.24 -6.60
N THR A 38 -15.33 4.02 -6.24
CA THR A 38 -15.49 3.50 -4.87
C THR A 38 -14.17 3.13 -4.20
N LEU A 39 -13.19 2.64 -4.96
CA LEU A 39 -11.92 2.17 -4.40
C LEU A 39 -10.72 2.74 -5.17
N ARG A 40 -9.58 2.80 -4.47
CA ARG A 40 -8.27 3.03 -5.07
C ARG A 40 -7.29 1.98 -4.53
N LEU A 41 -6.61 1.29 -5.43
CA LEU A 41 -5.55 0.35 -5.13
C LEU A 41 -4.21 0.98 -5.49
N GLU A 42 -3.29 1.01 -4.53
CA GLU A 42 -1.85 1.17 -4.79
C GLU A 42 -1.13 -0.12 -4.42
N PHE A 43 -0.12 -0.45 -5.18
CA PHE A 43 0.58 -1.71 -5.10
C PHE A 43 2.04 -1.48 -5.45
N SER A 44 2.91 -2.18 -4.72
CA SER A 44 4.35 -2.27 -4.94
C SER A 44 4.70 -3.74 -5.08
N GLN A 45 5.40 -4.07 -6.16
CA GLN A 45 5.81 -5.44 -6.50
C GLN A 45 7.30 -5.63 -6.23
N ASN A 46 7.71 -6.82 -5.80
CA ASN A 46 9.12 -7.18 -5.83
C ASN A 46 9.55 -7.52 -7.28
N PRO A 47 10.50 -6.76 -7.88
CA PRO A 47 10.90 -6.98 -9.27
C PRO A 47 11.70 -8.28 -9.47
N ASN A 48 12.26 -8.86 -8.40
CA ASN A 48 13.21 -9.97 -8.47
C ASN A 48 12.57 -11.35 -8.27
N THR A 49 11.25 -11.44 -8.05
CA THR A 49 10.56 -12.72 -7.79
C THR A 49 9.42 -12.92 -8.77
N ALA A 50 9.42 -14.07 -9.46
CA ALA A 50 8.33 -14.46 -10.36
C ALA A 50 6.97 -14.58 -9.62
N ASP A 51 6.99 -14.93 -8.33
CA ASP A 51 5.81 -15.14 -7.49
C ASP A 51 5.28 -13.88 -6.79
N ALA A 52 5.46 -12.69 -7.41
CA ALA A 52 4.74 -11.44 -7.13
C ALA A 52 4.31 -11.21 -5.67
N MET A 53 5.24 -11.36 -4.72
CA MET A 53 5.04 -10.96 -3.34
C MET A 53 5.22 -9.44 -3.27
N GLY A 54 4.27 -8.76 -2.62
CA GLY A 54 4.25 -7.31 -2.60
C GLY A 54 3.59 -6.73 -1.36
N VAL A 55 3.35 -5.44 -1.42
CA VAL A 55 2.49 -4.72 -0.49
C VAL A 55 1.46 -3.91 -1.27
N ALA A 56 0.23 -3.86 -0.78
CA ALA A 56 -0.82 -3.04 -1.37
C ALA A 56 -1.58 -2.26 -0.31
N VAL A 57 -2.11 -1.11 -0.73
CA VAL A 57 -3.10 -0.35 0.02
C VAL A 57 -4.40 -0.33 -0.77
N LEU A 58 -5.51 -0.60 -0.09
CA LEU A 58 -6.84 -0.41 -0.63
C LEU A 58 -7.52 0.72 0.14
N LEU A 59 -7.88 1.78 -0.57
CA LEU A 59 -8.51 2.99 -0.03
C LEU A 59 -9.98 3.02 -0.42
N ASN A 60 -10.85 3.19 0.56
CA ASN A 60 -12.28 3.37 0.34
C ASN A 60 -12.60 4.85 0.10
N LYS A 61 -12.92 5.22 -1.14
CA LYS A 61 -13.17 6.61 -1.55
C LYS A 61 -14.39 7.24 -0.87
N ASN A 62 -15.28 6.42 -0.32
CA ASN A 62 -16.42 6.92 0.45
C ASN A 62 -16.00 7.40 1.86
N LEU A 63 -14.81 7.03 2.33
CA LEU A 63 -14.33 7.30 3.69
C LEU A 63 -13.02 8.10 3.73
N VAL A 64 -12.29 8.20 2.61
CA VAL A 64 -11.04 8.98 2.51
C VAL A 64 -10.93 9.72 1.19
N LYS A 65 -10.23 10.87 1.21
CA LYS A 65 -9.95 11.65 0.01
C LYS A 65 -8.77 11.04 -0.74
N THR A 66 -9.01 10.46 -1.91
CA THR A 66 -7.93 9.87 -2.72
C THR A 66 -7.34 10.81 -3.77
N THR A 67 -7.84 12.04 -3.87
CA THR A 67 -7.30 13.04 -4.80
C THR A 67 -5.96 13.55 -4.28
N GLY A 68 -4.93 13.52 -5.13
CA GLY A 68 -3.59 13.98 -4.76
C GLY A 68 -2.87 13.07 -3.77
N ILE A 69 -3.23 11.79 -3.68
CA ILE A 69 -2.40 10.82 -2.96
C ILE A 69 -1.01 10.74 -3.60
N ILE A 70 0.01 10.62 -2.77
CA ILE A 70 1.38 10.38 -3.19
C ILE A 70 1.76 8.99 -2.69
N THR A 71 2.32 8.18 -3.56
CA THR A 71 2.89 6.88 -3.18
C THR A 71 4.37 6.85 -3.51
N ARG A 72 5.15 6.31 -2.56
CA ARG A 72 6.59 6.12 -2.72
C ARG A 72 6.95 4.71 -2.30
N GLU A 73 7.67 4.00 -3.16
CA GLU A 73 8.27 2.73 -2.79
C GLU A 73 9.49 3.01 -1.91
N VAL A 74 9.42 2.53 -0.66
CA VAL A 74 10.55 2.63 0.29
C VAL A 74 11.48 1.45 0.09
N VAL A 75 10.89 0.25 -0.04
CA VAL A 75 11.57 -0.97 -0.45
C VAL A 75 10.65 -1.72 -1.42
N PRO A 76 11.01 -1.90 -2.70
CA PRO A 76 10.14 -2.53 -3.69
C PRO A 76 9.57 -3.89 -3.22
N GLY A 77 8.25 -4.02 -3.26
CA GLY A 77 7.51 -5.21 -2.83
C GLY A 77 7.46 -5.47 -1.32
N ARG A 78 8.08 -4.62 -0.50
CA ARG A 78 8.22 -4.86 0.95
C ARG A 78 7.83 -3.65 1.80
N ALA A 79 8.00 -2.44 1.32
CA ALA A 79 7.59 -1.23 2.02
C ALA A 79 7.14 -0.13 1.05
N MET A 80 5.96 0.44 1.31
CA MET A 80 5.38 1.52 0.52
C MET A 80 4.80 2.59 1.46
N LEU A 81 5.19 3.84 1.23
CA LEU A 81 4.64 5.01 1.89
C LEU A 81 3.48 5.56 1.06
N VAL A 82 2.36 5.83 1.71
CA VAL A 82 1.17 6.45 1.13
C VAL A 82 0.89 7.71 1.91
N GLU A 83 0.95 8.86 1.23
CA GLU A 83 0.70 10.17 1.81
C GLU A 83 -0.59 10.73 1.21
N MET A 84 -1.51 11.17 2.07
CA MET A 84 -2.80 11.70 1.66
C MET A 84 -3.36 12.68 2.68
N ARG A 85 -4.54 13.24 2.40
CA ARG A 85 -5.33 13.98 3.39
C ARG A 85 -6.45 13.09 3.91
N ASN A 86 -6.65 13.12 5.22
CA ASN A 86 -7.81 12.48 5.83
C ASN A 86 -9.11 13.27 5.53
N VAL A 87 -10.24 12.82 6.06
CA VAL A 87 -11.53 13.49 5.90
C VAL A 87 -11.58 14.90 6.50
N SER A 88 -10.86 15.17 7.59
CA SER A 88 -10.72 16.51 8.20
C SER A 88 -9.70 17.40 7.48
N ASN A 89 -9.20 16.98 6.31
CA ASN A 89 -8.18 17.66 5.51
C ASN A 89 -6.78 17.74 6.15
N SER A 90 -6.54 17.01 7.24
CA SER A 90 -5.25 16.90 7.90
C SER A 90 -4.34 15.90 7.15
N PRO A 91 -3.01 16.09 7.15
CA PRO A 91 -2.08 15.13 6.57
C PRO A 91 -2.19 13.76 7.24
N LEU A 92 -2.09 12.70 6.45
CA LEU A 92 -2.06 11.31 6.87
C LEU A 92 -1.01 10.57 6.05
N SER A 93 -0.03 9.99 6.73
CA SER A 93 1.01 9.17 6.11
C SER A 93 0.92 7.75 6.65
N ILE A 94 0.92 6.77 5.75
CA ILE A 94 0.77 5.35 6.07
C ILE A 94 1.94 4.61 5.43
N LEU A 95 2.79 4.03 6.27
CA LEU A 95 3.85 3.13 5.83
C LEU A 95 3.38 1.68 5.97
N ILE A 96 3.23 0.98 4.85
CA ILE A 96 2.89 -0.44 4.82
C ILE A 96 4.18 -1.21 4.72
N VAL A 97 4.32 -2.24 5.56
CA VAL A 97 5.56 -3.00 5.69
C VAL A 97 5.26 -4.49 5.71
N TYR A 98 5.99 -5.26 4.91
CA TYR A 98 6.05 -6.71 4.94
C TYR A 98 7.49 -7.15 5.23
N THR A 99 7.77 -7.39 6.51
CA THR A 99 9.13 -7.65 7.00
C THR A 99 9.64 -9.06 6.65
N PRO A 100 10.95 -9.25 6.45
CA PRO A 100 11.56 -10.58 6.43
C PRO A 100 11.39 -11.32 7.77
N ASN A 101 11.31 -12.66 7.71
CA ASN A 101 11.17 -13.51 8.90
C ASN A 101 12.51 -13.83 9.59
N THR A 102 13.62 -13.78 8.86
CA THR A 102 14.96 -14.04 9.39
C THR A 102 15.41 -12.86 10.26
N SER A 103 15.86 -13.11 11.50
CA SER A 103 16.19 -12.03 12.45
C SER A 103 17.26 -11.05 11.95
N GLY A 104 18.32 -11.56 11.30
CA GLY A 104 19.37 -10.72 10.72
C GLY A 104 18.87 -9.84 9.58
N GLU A 105 18.08 -10.41 8.66
CA GLU A 105 17.47 -9.70 7.54
C GLU A 105 16.45 -8.66 8.02
N ASN A 106 15.69 -8.97 9.07
CA ASN A 106 14.71 -8.07 9.67
C ASN A 106 15.38 -6.81 10.24
N ALA A 107 16.48 -6.96 10.99
CA ALA A 107 17.21 -5.82 11.54
C ALA A 107 17.82 -4.92 10.44
N MET A 108 18.39 -5.52 9.39
CA MET A 108 18.90 -4.78 8.24
C MET A 108 17.77 -4.05 7.50
N PHE A 109 16.63 -4.71 7.30
CA PHE A 109 15.47 -4.14 6.64
C PHE A 109 14.94 -2.87 7.32
N TRP A 110 14.84 -2.86 8.66
CA TRP A 110 14.45 -1.65 9.39
C TRP A 110 15.46 -0.52 9.27
N ARG A 111 16.77 -0.83 9.25
CA ARG A 111 17.82 0.18 8.99
C ARG A 111 17.68 0.78 7.59
N THR A 112 17.36 -0.03 6.58
CA THR A 112 17.09 0.45 5.22
C THR A 112 15.91 1.44 5.20
N ILE A 113 14.81 1.12 5.89
CA ILE A 113 13.67 2.04 6.00
C ILE A 113 14.09 3.36 6.67
N GLN A 114 14.82 3.28 7.79
CA GLN A 114 15.29 4.48 8.49
C GLN A 114 16.18 5.35 7.60
N GLN A 115 17.13 4.74 6.90
CA GLN A 115 18.02 5.44 5.98
C GLN A 115 17.24 6.12 4.85
N TRP A 116 16.24 5.44 4.28
CA TRP A 116 15.39 6.03 3.25
C TRP A 116 14.70 7.32 3.74
N PHE A 117 14.21 7.35 4.97
CA PHE A 117 13.61 8.57 5.54
C PHE A 117 14.64 9.67 5.79
N VAL A 118 15.88 9.35 6.15
CA VAL A 118 16.97 10.33 6.26
C VAL A 118 17.29 10.94 4.89
N ASP A 119 17.34 10.12 3.85
CA ASP A 119 17.73 10.55 2.50
C ASP A 119 16.62 11.31 1.74
N ASN A 120 15.35 11.17 2.18
CA ASN A 120 14.18 11.70 1.48
C ASN A 120 13.38 12.72 2.32
N ASN A 121 13.93 13.18 3.45
CA ASN A 121 13.45 14.33 4.23
C ASN A 121 14.06 15.64 3.73
#